data_AF-K1SL79-F1
#
_entry.id   AF-K1SL79-F1
#
_cell.length_a   1.000
_cell.length_b   1.000
_cell.length_c   1.000
_cell.angle_alpha   90.00
_cell.angle_beta   90.00
_cell.angle_gamma   90.00
#
_symmetry.space_group_name_H-M   'P 1'
#
loop_
_entity.id
_entity.type
_entity.pdbx_description
1 polymer ?
#
loop_
_entity_poly.entity_id
_entity_poly.type
_entity_poly.pdbx_seq_one_letter_code
_entity_poly.pdbx_strand_id
1 'polypeptide(L)' 'MNGSTEQKGRMQMPAYKNKENGSWYVVTQYTDWTGERKPKCKRGFATRREALEWEQKFQQQNVRRGGNG' A
#
# COMPACT_ATOMS: atom_id res chain seq x y z
N MET A 1 8.79 16.87 7.96
CA MET A 1 8.87 15.41 7.75
C MET A 1 9.34 15.18 6.32
N ASN A 2 10.66 15.19 6.13
CA ASN A 2 11.31 15.06 4.83
C ASN A 2 11.62 13.58 4.59
N GLY A 3 10.80 12.93 3.79
CA GLY A 3 11.02 11.57 3.31
C GLY A 3 10.68 11.56 1.83
N SER A 4 11.63 12.02 1.03
CA SER A 4 11.62 11.92 -0.42
C SER A 4 11.36 10.47 -0.82
N THR A 5 10.18 10.21 -1.37
CA THR A 5 9.93 8.97 -2.09
C THR A 5 9.47 9.31 -3.50
N GLU A 6 10.41 9.91 -4.23
CA GLU A 6 10.34 10.00 -5.69
C GLU A 6 10.48 8.57 -6.25
N GLN A 7 9.36 7.86 -6.33
CA GLN A 7 9.27 6.54 -6.96
C GLN A 7 8.85 6.71 -8.42
N LYS A 8 9.82 7.09 -9.24
CA LYS A 8 9.74 6.89 -10.69
C LYS A 8 9.79 5.39 -10.97
N GLY A 9 8.76 4.89 -11.64
CA GLY A 9 8.73 3.54 -12.20
C GLY A 9 8.22 2.49 -11.21
N ARG A 10 7.10 1.87 -11.56
CA ARG A 10 6.47 0.75 -10.86
C ARG A 10 7.49 -0.38 -10.61
N MET A 11 8.10 -0.44 -9.42
CA MET A 11 8.89 -1.61 -9.01
C MET A 11 8.67 -1.92 -7.53
N GLN A 12 7.50 -2.54 -7.26
CA GLN A 12 7.26 -3.66 -6.33
C GLN A 12 8.07 -3.72 -5.02
N MET A 13 8.22 -2.62 -4.29
CA MET A 13 8.48 -2.67 -2.84
C MET A 13 7.37 -1.95 -2.07
N PRO A 14 6.19 -2.58 -1.89
CA PRO A 14 5.05 -1.91 -1.27
C PRO A 14 5.22 -1.72 0.24
N ALA A 15 6.13 -2.46 0.87
CA ALA A 15 6.39 -2.41 2.31
C ALA A 15 7.73 -1.76 2.63
N TYR A 16 7.69 -0.73 3.48
CA TYR A 16 8.81 0.08 3.93
C TYR A 16 9.01 -0.11 5.42
N LYS A 17 10.26 -0.12 5.87
CA LYS A 17 10.61 -0.18 7.29
C LYS A 17 10.79 1.24 7.82
N ASN A 18 10.06 1.60 8.87
CA ASN A 18 10.34 2.81 9.62
C ASN A 18 11.62 2.60 10.43
N LYS A 19 12.62 3.47 10.20
CA LYS A 19 13.91 3.40 10.90
C LYS A 19 13.81 3.93 12.34
N GLU A 20 12.82 4.76 12.64
CA GLU A 20 12.64 5.38 13.96
C GLU A 20 12.15 4.38 15.01
N ASN A 21 11.14 3.59 14.67
CA ASN A 21 10.50 2.63 15.59
C ASN A 21 10.55 1.18 15.10
N GLY A 22 11.27 0.89 14.01
CA GLY A 22 11.45 -0.46 13.47
C GLY A 22 10.22 -1.09 12.81
N SER A 23 9.04 -0.46 12.91
CA SER A 23 7.78 -0.99 12.38
C SER A 23 7.69 -0.83 10.86
N TRP A 24 6.92 -1.71 10.22
CA TRP A 24 6.70 -1.70 8.79
C TRP A 24 5.41 -0.95 8.42
N TYR A 25 5.42 -0.36 7.24
CA TYR A 25 4.26 0.33 6.66
C TYR A 25 4.17 0.04 5.15
N VAL A 26 2.96 0.07 4.61
CA VAL A 26 2.70 -0.09 3.17
C VAL A 26 1.92 1.08 2.62
N VAL A 27 2.20 1.38 1.35
CA VAL A 27 1.45 2.37 0.57
C VAL A 27 0.93 1.67 -0.68
N THR A 28 -0.38 1.58 -0.79
CA THR A 28 -1.08 1.00 -1.94
C THR A 28 -2.01 2.03 -2.56
N GLN A 29 -2.47 1.81 -3.78
CA GLN A 29 -3.43 2.67 -4.46
C GLN A 29 -4.65 1.83 -4.81
N TYR A 30 -5.84 2.38 -4.58
CA TYR A 30 -7.08 1.75 -4.99
C TYR A 30 -7.93 2.72 -5.78
N THR A 31 -8.74 2.16 -6.68
CA THR A 31 -9.78 2.91 -7.38
C THR A 31 -11.04 2.84 -6.52
N ASP A 32 -11.56 3.99 -6.14
CA ASP A 32 -12.83 4.08 -5.45
C ASP A 32 -14.00 3.85 -6.42
N TRP A 33 -15.22 3.68 -5.91
CA TRP A 33 -16.43 3.48 -6.73
C TRP A 33 -16.70 4.66 -7.68
N THR A 34 -16.15 5.84 -7.39
CA THR A 34 -16.17 7.04 -8.24
C THR A 34 -15.19 7.00 -9.43
N GLY A 35 -14.31 6.00 -9.51
CA GLY A 35 -13.22 5.94 -10.48
C GLY A 35 -11.97 6.73 -10.08
N GLU A 36 -11.99 7.42 -8.94
CA GLU A 36 -10.82 8.16 -8.44
C GLU A 36 -9.78 7.20 -7.84
N ARG A 37 -8.51 7.38 -8.25
CA ARG A 37 -7.38 6.65 -7.66
C ARG A 37 -6.96 7.30 -6.36
N LYS A 38 -7.19 6.63 -5.23
CA LYS A 38 -6.82 7.12 -3.91
C LYS A 38 -5.65 6.35 -3.32
N PRO A 39 -4.62 7.04 -2.79
CA PRO A 39 -3.55 6.39 -2.05
C PRO A 39 -4.06 5.94 -0.67
N LYS A 40 -3.69 4.73 -0.27
CA LYS A 40 -3.93 4.18 1.06
C LYS A 40 -2.61 3.83 1.72
N CYS A 41 -2.32 4.51 2.82
CA CYS A 41 -1.18 4.20 3.67
C CYS A 41 -1.65 3.42 4.89
N LYS A 42 -1.03 2.27 5.17
CA LYS A 42 -1.25 1.49 6.39
C LYS A 42 0.09 1.27 7.09
N ARG A 43 0.18 1.64 8.36
CA ARG A 43 1.40 1.58 9.18
C ARG A 43 1.17 0.76 10.45
N GLY A 44 2.27 0.32 11.07
CA GLY A 44 2.25 -0.36 12.38
C GLY A 44 2.39 -1.88 12.29
N PHE A 45 2.89 -2.42 11.18
CA PHE A 45 3.14 -3.85 11.06
C PHE A 45 4.43 -4.22 11.79
N ALA A 46 4.46 -5.39 12.46
CA ALA A 46 5.68 -5.87 13.10
C ALA A 46 6.69 -6.38 12.06
N THR A 47 6.20 -6.97 10.97
CA THR A 47 7.04 -7.53 9.91
C THR A 47 6.68 -7.03 8.51
N ARG A 48 7.64 -7.13 7.58
CA ARG A 48 7.42 -6.85 6.15
C ARG A 48 6.31 -7.73 5.59
N ARG A 49 6.28 -9.00 5.98
CA ARG A 49 5.35 -10.01 5.48
C ARG A 49 3.90 -9.62 5.80
N GLU A 50 3.59 -9.26 7.03
CA GLU A 50 2.24 -8.83 7.40
C GLU A 50 1.77 -7.63 6.58
N ALA A 51 2.68 -6.69 6.33
CA ALA A 51 2.39 -5.52 5.52
C ALA A 51 2.05 -5.92 4.07
N LEU A 52 2.84 -6.82 3.46
CA LEU A 52 2.60 -7.37 2.12
C LEU A 52 1.31 -8.18 2.05
N GLU A 53 1.01 -8.99 3.07
CA GLU A 53 -0.24 -9.77 3.13
C GLU A 53 -1.46 -8.87 3.21
N TRP A 54 -1.38 -7.76 3.97
CA TRP A 54 -2.45 -6.78 4.01
C TRP A 54 -2.67 -6.13 2.64
N GLU A 55 -1.60 -5.75 1.94
CA GLU A 55 -1.66 -5.13 0.62
C GLU A 55 -2.29 -6.08 -0.42
N GLN A 56 -1.84 -7.33 -0.49
CA GLN A 56 -2.43 -8.34 -1.36
C GLN A 56 -3.91 -8.60 -1.06
N LYS A 57 -4.28 -8.72 0.23
CA LYS A 57 -5.68 -8.90 0.64
C LYS A 57 -6.53 -7.69 0.28
N PHE A 58 -5.99 -6.49 0.46
CA PHE A 58 -6.66 -5.24 0.12
C PHE A 58 -6.87 -5.14 -1.39
N GLN A 59 -5.85 -5.44 -2.21
CA GLN A 59 -5.98 -5.42 -3.66
C GLN A 59 -6.95 -6.49 -4.17
N GLN A 60 -6.91 -7.72 -3.63
CA GLN A 60 -7.89 -8.76 -3.97
C GLN A 60 -9.33 -8.34 -3.65
N GLN A 61 -9.56 -7.71 -2.50
CA GLN A 61 -10.90 -7.20 -2.13
C GLN A 61 -11.35 -6.05 -3.02
N ASN A 62 -10.46 -5.11 -3.36
CA ASN A 62 -10.78 -3.99 -4.22
C ASN A 62 -10.97 -4.42 -5.69
N VAL A 63 -10.17 -5.36 -6.20
CA VAL A 63 -10.33 -5.93 -7.55
C VAL A 63 -11.69 -6.61 -7.68
N ARG A 64 -12.13 -7.37 -6.66
CA ARG A 64 -13.46 -8.02 -6.67
C ARG A 64 -14.62 -7.03 -6.56
N ARG A 65 -14.38 -5.80 -6.10
CA ARG A 65 -15.39 -4.72 -6.03
C ARG A 65 -15.35 -3.77 -7.23
N GLY A 66 -14.22 -3.68 -7.91
CA GLY A 66 -14.01 -2.86 -9.12
C GLY A 66 -14.10 -3.65 -10.42
N GLY A 67 -14.58 -4.88 -10.38
CA GLY A 67 -14.75 -5.73 -11.56
C GLY A 67 -16.04 -5.41 -12.31
N ASN A 68 -15.90 -4.66 -13.40
CA ASN A 68 -16.69 -4.74 -14.63
C ASN A 68 -18.22 -4.53 -14.49
N GLY A 69 -18.62 -3.26 -14.65
CA GLY A 69 -19.79 -2.91 -15.47
C GLY A 69 -19.30 -2.36 -16.79
#